data_AF-A0A3D4B825-F1
#
_entry.id   AF-A0A3D4B825-F1
#
_cell.length_a   1.000
_cell.length_b   1.000
_cell.length_c   1.000
_cell.angle_alpha   90.00
_cell.angle_beta   90.00
_cell.angle_gamma   90.00
#
_symmetry.space_group_name_H-M   'P 1'
#
loop_
_entity.id
_entity.type
_entity.pdbx_description
1 polymer ?
#
loop_
_entity_poly.entity_id
_entity_poly.type
_entity_poly.pdbx_seq_one_letter_code
_entity_poly.pdbx_strand_id
1 'polypeptide(L)'
;MSYTRFLDIHAAVVADFSDWWVGVNCLDLVTVNVFKHLHAQVAGVWVDNALIDEHSVHQIEAEKVLQAQKSQGWRGLYFGGVAFKYQREVEDVVQASRTAVDYMDVVTTSGPGTG
;
A
#
# COMPACT_ATOMS: atom_id res chain seq x y z
N MET A 1 -8.52 -16.05 3.54
CA MET A 1 -9.25 -15.26 4.55
C MET A 1 -9.72 -14.01 3.85
N SER A 2 -10.98 -13.57 4.03
CA SER A 2 -11.44 -12.32 3.42
C SER A 2 -10.85 -11.11 4.14
N TYR A 3 -10.68 -9.99 3.42
CA TYR A 3 -10.19 -8.74 3.98
C TYR A 3 -11.04 -8.25 5.16
N THR A 4 -12.36 -8.49 5.12
CA THR A 4 -13.28 -8.12 6.21
C THR A 4 -12.87 -8.80 7.52
N ARG A 5 -12.70 -10.14 7.49
CA ARG A 5 -12.25 -10.91 8.65
C ARG A 5 -10.83 -10.51 9.07
N PHE A 6 -9.98 -10.14 8.13
CA PHE A 6 -8.63 -9.67 8.45
C PHE A 6 -8.66 -8.33 9.19
N LEU A 7 -9.50 -7.39 8.76
CA LEU A 7 -9.67 -6.10 9.43
C LEU A 7 -10.35 -6.25 10.81
N ASP A 8 -11.23 -7.23 10.99
CA ASP A 8 -11.78 -7.57 12.31
C ASP A 8 -10.68 -8.06 13.27
N ILE A 9 -9.75 -8.89 12.78
CA ILE A 9 -8.59 -9.34 13.56
C ILE A 9 -7.68 -8.15 13.89
N HIS A 10 -7.40 -7.27 12.93
CA HIS A 10 -6.65 -6.04 13.18
C HIS A 10 -7.30 -5.21 14.30
N ALA A 11 -8.63 -5.04 14.25
CA ALA A 11 -9.35 -4.28 15.25
C ALA A 11 -9.24 -4.89 16.65
N ALA A 12 -9.32 -6.22 16.77
CA ALA A 12 -9.13 -6.92 18.04
C ALA A 12 -7.70 -6.75 18.58
N VAL A 13 -6.68 -6.85 17.73
CA VAL A 13 -5.27 -6.63 18.14
C VAL A 13 -5.06 -5.20 18.63
N VAL A 14 -5.60 -4.20 17.93
CA VAL A 14 -5.48 -2.80 18.37
C VAL A 14 -6.22 -2.55 19.68
N ALA A 15 -7.33 -3.25 19.95
CA ALA A 15 -8.04 -3.14 21.22
C ALA A 15 -7.25 -3.71 22.40
N ASP A 16 -6.58 -4.85 22.21
CA ASP A 16 -5.77 -5.50 23.26
C ASP A 16 -4.41 -4.82 23.46
N PHE A 17 -3.88 -4.17 22.42
CA PHE A 17 -2.55 -3.54 22.40
C PHE A 17 -2.64 -2.10 21.89
N SER A 18 -3.38 -1.25 22.62
CA SER A 18 -3.71 0.12 22.21
C SER A 18 -2.51 1.04 21.93
N ASP A 19 -1.36 0.73 22.51
CA ASP A 19 -0.14 1.54 22.38
C ASP A 19 0.74 1.09 21.19
N TRP A 20 0.35 0.02 20.49
CA TRP A 20 1.13 -0.51 19.37
C TRP A 20 0.79 0.19 18.06
N TRP A 21 1.81 0.35 17.21
CA TRP A 21 1.63 0.73 15.82
C TRP A 21 1.34 -0.54 15.00
N VAL A 22 0.09 -0.73 14.58
CA VAL A 22 -0.35 -1.94 13.85
C VAL A 22 -0.86 -1.57 12.47
N GLY A 23 -0.14 -2.02 11.44
CA GLY A 23 -0.53 -1.89 10.04
C GLY A 23 -1.16 -3.16 9.45
N VAL A 24 -1.56 -3.08 8.19
CA VAL A 24 -2.19 -4.18 7.44
C VAL A 24 -1.56 -4.34 6.05
N ASN A 25 -1.54 -5.57 5.54
CA ASN A 25 -1.31 -5.89 4.13
C ASN A 25 -2.48 -6.79 3.65
N CYS A 26 -3.43 -6.20 2.91
CA CYS A 26 -4.63 -6.90 2.45
C CYS A 26 -4.40 -7.52 1.06
N LEU A 27 -3.80 -8.71 1.03
CA LEU A 27 -3.41 -9.41 -0.21
C LEU A 27 -4.57 -9.84 -1.11
N ASP A 28 -5.80 -9.90 -0.60
CA ASP A 28 -7.01 -10.25 -1.36
C ASP A 28 -7.73 -9.03 -1.98
N LEU A 29 -7.16 -7.83 -1.83
CA LEU A 29 -7.67 -6.59 -2.40
C LEU A 29 -6.69 -5.99 -3.39
N VAL A 30 -7.23 -5.44 -4.48
CA VAL A 30 -6.48 -4.49 -5.31
C VAL A 30 -6.23 -3.21 -4.52
N THR A 31 -5.06 -2.59 -4.74
CA THR A 31 -4.54 -1.45 -3.97
C THR A 31 -5.56 -0.34 -3.73
N VAL A 32 -6.27 0.11 -4.78
CA VAL A 32 -7.29 1.16 -4.65
C VAL A 32 -8.44 0.78 -3.70
N ASN A 33 -8.80 -0.50 -3.65
CA ASN A 33 -9.88 -0.99 -2.80
C ASN A 33 -9.45 -1.16 -1.34
N VAL A 34 -8.15 -1.32 -1.05
CA VAL A 34 -7.64 -1.31 0.34
C VAL A 34 -8.05 -0.02 1.03
N PHE A 35 -7.76 1.12 0.39
CA PHE A 35 -8.07 2.43 0.96
C PHE A 35 -9.58 2.69 1.07
N LYS A 36 -10.41 2.19 0.14
CA LYS A 36 -11.87 2.35 0.19
C LYS A 36 -12.55 1.63 1.36
N HIS A 37 -11.92 0.60 1.93
CA HIS A 37 -12.49 -0.21 3.01
C HIS A 37 -11.70 -0.10 4.32
N LEU A 38 -10.76 0.85 4.39
CA LEU A 38 -9.87 0.97 5.54
C LEU A 38 -10.60 1.58 6.75
N HIS A 39 -10.29 1.06 7.94
CA HIS A 39 -10.75 1.68 9.19
C HIS A 39 -9.75 2.76 9.64
N ALA A 40 -10.24 3.84 10.25
CA ALA A 40 -9.41 4.97 10.68
C ALA A 40 -8.31 4.58 11.69
N GLN A 41 -8.47 3.48 12.43
CA GLN A 41 -7.52 2.98 13.43
C GLN A 41 -6.32 2.22 12.84
N VAL A 42 -6.32 1.91 11.55
CA VAL A 42 -5.17 1.24 10.91
C VAL A 42 -3.99 2.21 10.91
N ALA A 43 -2.87 1.83 11.53
CA ALA A 43 -1.73 2.74 11.69
C ALA A 43 -0.87 2.86 10.42
N GLY A 44 -0.90 1.82 9.57
CA GLY A 44 -0.21 1.80 8.29
C GLY A 44 -0.79 0.79 7.31
N VAL A 45 -0.60 1.06 6.02
CA VAL A 45 -1.00 0.17 4.93
C VAL A 45 0.22 -0.18 4.13
N TRP A 46 0.50 -1.47 3.99
CA TRP A 46 1.43 -1.99 3.01
C TRP A 46 0.63 -2.54 1.83
N VAL A 47 1.02 -2.17 0.61
CA VAL A 47 0.62 -2.90 -0.59
C VAL A 47 1.83 -3.38 -1.36
N ASP A 48 1.77 -4.60 -1.90
CA ASP A 48 2.88 -5.15 -2.65
C ASP A 48 3.07 -4.42 -3.99
N ASN A 49 1.98 -3.90 -4.58
CA ASN A 49 2.00 -3.17 -5.85
C ASN A 49 1.36 -1.78 -5.68
N ALA A 50 2.16 -0.72 -5.69
CA ALA A 50 1.70 0.65 -5.62
C ALA A 50 1.18 1.20 -6.96
N LEU A 51 1.21 0.40 -8.02
CA LEU A 51 0.74 0.72 -9.37
C LEU A 51 1.53 1.88 -10.01
N ILE A 52 2.84 1.87 -9.77
CA ILE A 52 3.78 2.77 -10.42
C ILE A 52 4.24 2.18 -11.76
N ASP A 53 4.31 3.04 -12.77
CA ASP A 53 4.79 2.74 -14.11
C ASP A 53 5.93 3.70 -14.49
N GLU A 54 7.17 3.23 -14.46
CA GLU A 54 8.37 4.01 -14.81
C GLU A 54 8.39 4.51 -16.25
N HIS A 55 7.58 3.93 -17.15
CA HIS A 55 7.52 4.33 -18.55
C HIS A 55 6.52 5.46 -18.80
N SER A 56 5.63 5.74 -17.84
CA SER A 56 4.57 6.74 -17.99
C SER A 56 4.90 8.03 -17.25
N VAL A 57 4.66 9.15 -17.91
CA VAL A 57 4.66 10.48 -17.27
C VAL A 57 3.41 10.67 -16.41
N HIS A 58 2.30 10.01 -16.74
CA HIS A 58 1.02 10.12 -16.04
C HIS A 58 0.70 8.82 -15.30
N GLN A 59 0.65 8.88 -13.96
CA GLN A 59 0.46 7.71 -13.10
C GLN A 59 -1.01 7.52 -12.76
N ILE A 60 -1.85 7.27 -13.76
CA ILE A 60 -3.32 7.25 -13.61
C ILE A 60 -3.79 6.29 -12.50
N GLU A 61 -3.17 5.12 -12.37
CA GLU A 61 -3.56 4.15 -11.33
C GLU A 61 -3.09 4.56 -9.93
N ALA A 62 -1.85 5.03 -9.78
CA ALA A 62 -1.35 5.55 -8.51
C ALA A 62 -2.12 6.82 -8.06
N GLU A 63 -2.55 7.66 -9.01
CA GLU A 63 -3.42 8.80 -8.75
C GLU A 63 -4.77 8.36 -8.17
N LYS A 64 -5.39 7.32 -8.73
CA LYS A 64 -6.65 6.76 -8.17
C LYS A 64 -6.46 6.24 -6.74
N VAL A 65 -5.33 5.59 -6.47
CA VAL A 65 -4.97 5.12 -5.13
C VAL A 65 -4.84 6.30 -4.17
N LEU A 66 -4.08 7.33 -4.54
CA LEU A 66 -3.90 8.53 -3.74
C LEU A 66 -5.22 9.26 -3.46
N GLN A 67 -6.10 9.36 -4.46
CA GLN A 67 -7.44 9.94 -4.28
C GLN A 67 -8.28 9.12 -3.30
N ALA A 68 -8.28 7.79 -3.41
CA ALA A 68 -8.97 6.92 -2.48
C ALA A 68 -8.44 7.08 -1.04
N GLN A 69 -7.11 7.13 -0.89
CA GLN A 69 -6.43 7.35 0.39
C GLN A 69 -6.83 8.67 1.04
N LYS A 70 -6.83 9.77 0.27
CA LYS A 70 -7.22 11.11 0.76
C LYS A 70 -8.70 11.24 1.08
N SER A 71 -9.57 10.46 0.44
CA SER A 71 -11.03 10.54 0.63
C SER A 71 -11.53 10.02 1.99
N GLN A 72 -10.70 9.24 2.72
CA GLN A 72 -11.15 8.46 3.88
C GLN A 72 -10.76 9.05 5.23
N GLY A 73 -10.14 10.24 5.28
CA GLY A 73 -9.71 10.88 6.53
C GLY A 73 -8.65 10.09 7.32
N TRP A 74 -8.12 9.02 6.74
CA TRP A 74 -7.08 8.18 7.30
C TRP A 74 -5.75 8.93 7.41
N ARG A 75 -5.00 8.68 8.49
CA ARG A 75 -3.76 9.42 8.84
C ARG A 75 -2.57 8.50 9.12
N GLY A 76 -2.66 7.23 8.72
CA GLY A 76 -1.55 6.29 8.82
C GLY A 76 -0.52 6.48 7.71
N LEU A 77 0.51 5.62 7.71
CA LEU A 77 1.57 5.62 6.70
C LEU A 77 1.29 4.63 5.57
N TYR A 78 1.51 5.07 4.34
CA TYR A 78 1.40 4.25 3.15
C TYR A 78 2.76 3.73 2.68
N PHE A 79 2.96 2.42 2.80
CA PHE A 79 4.11 1.66 2.30
C PHE A 79 3.73 1.06 0.93
N GLY A 80 4.31 1.60 -0.15
CA GLY A 80 4.00 1.19 -1.51
C GLY A 80 5.12 0.39 -2.15
N GLY A 81 4.84 -0.86 -2.50
CA GLY A 81 5.76 -1.71 -3.25
C GLY A 81 5.89 -1.27 -4.70
N VAL A 82 7.11 -0.94 -5.12
CA VAL A 82 7.42 -0.46 -6.47
C VAL A 82 7.99 -1.57 -7.34
N ALA A 83 8.94 -2.34 -6.81
CA ALA A 83 9.50 -3.50 -7.49
C ALA A 83 9.40 -4.69 -6.51
N PHE A 84 8.51 -5.64 -6.81
CA PHE A 84 8.19 -6.75 -5.90
C PHE A 84 7.94 -8.06 -6.67
N LYS A 85 8.10 -9.20 -6.00
CA LYS A 85 7.84 -10.53 -6.61
C LYS A 85 6.45 -10.64 -7.22
N TYR A 86 6.36 -11.42 -8.29
CA TYR A 86 5.10 -11.80 -8.95
C TYR A 86 4.29 -10.62 -9.53
N GLN A 87 4.96 -9.53 -9.85
CA GLN A 87 4.40 -8.37 -10.53
C GLN A 87 5.08 -8.17 -11.89
N ARG A 88 4.67 -7.12 -12.61
CA ARG A 88 5.38 -6.67 -13.80
C ARG A 88 6.84 -6.38 -13.43
N GLU A 89 7.77 -6.83 -14.26
CA GLU A 89 9.17 -6.47 -14.12
C GLU A 89 9.34 -4.97 -14.28
N VAL A 90 10.07 -4.36 -13.34
CA VAL A 90 10.41 -2.93 -13.36
C VAL A 90 11.81 -2.81 -13.93
N GLU A 91 11.93 -2.25 -15.12
CA GLU A 91 13.20 -2.17 -15.85
C GLU A 91 14.12 -1.10 -15.26
N ASP A 92 13.55 0.03 -14.84
CA ASP A 92 14.26 1.13 -14.19
C ASP A 92 13.71 1.38 -12.78
N VAL A 93 14.19 0.58 -11.83
CA VAL A 93 13.79 0.67 -10.42
C VAL A 93 14.12 2.05 -9.82
N VAL A 94 15.17 2.73 -10.31
CA VAL A 94 15.54 4.07 -9.84
C VAL A 94 14.49 5.08 -10.29
N GLN A 95 14.10 5.05 -11.56
CA GLN A 95 13.05 5.92 -12.09
C GLN A 95 11.70 5.62 -11.44
N ALA A 96 11.33 4.34 -11.31
CA ALA A 96 10.10 3.93 -10.63
C ALA A 96 10.06 4.47 -9.19
N SER A 97 11.16 4.33 -8.44
CA SER A 97 11.25 4.82 -7.06
C SER A 97 11.19 6.34 -6.97
N ARG A 98 11.77 7.07 -7.93
CA ARG A 98 11.67 8.53 -8.00
C ARG A 98 10.25 8.98 -8.27
N THR A 99 9.55 8.33 -9.19
CA THR A 99 8.13 8.61 -9.47
C THR A 99 7.26 8.32 -8.24
N ALA A 100 7.56 7.24 -7.52
CA ALA A 100 6.77 6.77 -6.38
C ALA A 100 6.70 7.76 -5.20
N VAL A 101 7.70 8.62 -5.01
CA VAL A 101 7.74 9.56 -3.86
C VAL A 101 6.56 10.53 -3.81
N ASP A 102 5.90 10.77 -4.94
CA ASP A 102 4.76 11.68 -5.04
C ASP A 102 3.42 11.02 -4.64
N TYR A 103 3.40 9.69 -4.44
CA TYR A 103 2.18 8.90 -4.29
C TYR A 103 2.08 8.12 -2.98
N MET A 104 3.18 7.95 -2.25
CA MET A 104 3.23 7.16 -1.01
C MET A 104 4.24 7.72 -0.02
N ASP A 105 4.11 7.36 1.26
CA ASP A 105 4.98 7.85 2.33
C ASP A 105 6.30 7.08 2.38
N VAL A 106 6.26 5.77 2.10
CA VAL A 106 7.42 4.89 2.13
C VAL A 106 7.46 4.05 0.87
N VAL A 107 8.50 4.27 0.06
CA VAL A 107 8.78 3.43 -1.12
C VAL A 107 9.42 2.13 -0.65
N THR A 108 8.83 0.99 -1.02
CA THR A 108 9.39 -0.33 -0.73
C THR A 108 9.76 -1.07 -2.01
N THR A 109 10.87 -1.80 -1.96
CA THR A 109 11.34 -2.67 -3.04
C THR A 109 11.81 -4.00 -2.45
N SER A 110 11.71 -5.08 -3.23
CA SER A 110 12.40 -6.33 -2.95
C SER A 110 13.59 -6.48 -3.89
N GLY A 111 14.64 -7.15 -3.40
CA GLY A 111 15.73 -7.59 -4.25
C GLY A 111 15.43 -8.95 -4.89
N PRO A 112 16.14 -9.34 -5.96
CA PRO A 112 15.84 -10.52 -6.78
C PRO A 112 15.73 -11.86 -6.04
N GLY A 113 16.38 -11.99 -4.88
CA GLY A 113 16.31 -13.20 -4.03
C GLY A 113 15.01 -13.31 -3.22
N THR A 114 14.26 -12.21 -3.10
CA THR A 114 12.99 -12.12 -2.38
C THR A 114 11.85 -11.63 -3.26
N GLY A 115 12.18 -11.23 -4.50
CA GLY A 115 11.29 -10.81 -5.57
C GLY A 115 12.01 -10.04 -6.65
#